data_AF-A0AA35MDG5-F1
#
_entry.id   AF-A0AA35MDG5-F1
#
_cell.length_a   1.000
_cell.length_b   1.000
_cell.length_c   1.000
_cell.angle_alpha   90.00
_cell.angle_beta   90.00
_cell.angle_gamma   90.00
#
_symmetry.space_group_name_H-M   'P 1'
#
loop_
_entity.id
_entity.type
_entity.pdbx_description
1 polymer ?
#
loop_
_entity_poly.entity_id
_entity_poly.type
_entity_poly.pdbx_seq_one_letter_code
_entity_poly.pdbx_strand_id
1 'polypeptide(L)'
;MQTENNSRNPSSVHAVDDRPSITTESGIPTPVTSVPTISDIGPLIQPPARDEGEKALLQAFFDLKDATKCIFLHAPTIMAEWKRGGLDPVLVKTLCATGLGGGNCKAGDRERVASWFRDSQAAVLSCLGTLSLSQLQALVLIIHYHYENGNTVEAWNLLAVAARLAFTLKLNHERSTHNPIA
;
A
#
# COMPACT_ATOMS: atom_id res chain seq x y z
N MET A 1 44.04 -21.35 38.81
CA MET A 1 44.73 -22.62 38.58
C MET A 1 44.36 -23.07 37.18
N GLN A 2 45.35 -23.08 36.27
CA GLN A 2 45.35 -23.61 34.89
C GLN A 2 44.45 -22.93 33.83
N THR A 3 44.83 -22.64 32.58
CA THR A 3 46.09 -22.33 31.84
C THR A 3 45.71 -22.31 30.34
N GLU A 4 46.27 -21.35 29.57
CA GLU A 4 46.73 -21.50 28.15
C GLU A 4 45.68 -21.78 27.05
N ASN A 5 45.84 -21.47 25.76
CA ASN A 5 46.77 -20.73 24.89
C ASN A 5 46.04 -20.67 23.52
N ASN A 6 45.91 -19.51 22.86
CA ASN A 6 46.79 -18.98 21.81
C ASN A 6 46.92 -19.78 20.47
N SER A 7 46.54 -19.09 19.38
CA SER A 7 47.08 -19.10 18.00
C SER A 7 47.21 -20.38 17.16
N ARG A 8 46.66 -20.31 15.93
CA ARG A 8 47.47 -20.34 14.68
C ARG A 8 46.68 -19.85 13.45
N ASN A 9 47.40 -19.12 12.62
CA ASN A 9 47.00 -18.35 11.43
C ASN A 9 47.31 -19.17 10.12
N PRO A 10 47.46 -18.59 8.91
CA PRO A 10 46.65 -18.81 7.71
C PRO A 10 47.42 -19.55 6.57
N SER A 11 46.82 -19.61 5.37
CA SER A 11 47.44 -19.57 4.02
C SER A 11 46.92 -20.65 3.06
N SER A 12 46.39 -20.27 1.89
CA SER A 12 47.16 -20.36 0.63
C SER A 12 46.35 -19.85 -0.55
N VAL A 13 47.02 -18.98 -1.32
CA VAL A 13 46.66 -18.42 -2.61
C VAL A 13 46.86 -19.49 -3.69
N HIS A 14 45.97 -19.55 -4.69
CA HIS A 14 46.32 -20.00 -6.04
C HIS A 14 45.52 -19.21 -7.07
N ALA A 15 46.22 -18.30 -7.75
CA ALA A 15 45.83 -17.72 -9.03
C ALA A 15 46.40 -18.62 -10.13
N VAL A 16 45.60 -18.94 -11.15
CA VAL A 16 46.11 -19.28 -12.48
C VAL A 16 45.18 -18.64 -13.52
N ASP A 17 45.84 -17.85 -14.35
CA ASP A 17 45.42 -17.06 -15.50
C ASP A 17 45.11 -18.01 -16.68
N ASP A 18 44.02 -17.81 -17.42
CA ASP A 18 43.86 -18.42 -18.74
C ASP A 18 43.02 -17.52 -19.65
N ARG A 19 43.73 -16.80 -20.52
CA ARG A 19 43.19 -16.03 -21.64
C ARG A 19 43.88 -16.51 -22.92
N PRO A 20 43.12 -16.66 -24.02
CA PRO A 20 43.67 -16.33 -25.33
C PRO A 20 42.88 -15.20 -26.01
N SER A 21 43.59 -14.45 -26.85
CA SER A 21 43.17 -13.20 -27.50
C SER A 21 42.89 -13.39 -29.00
N ILE A 22 41.82 -12.72 -29.46
CA ILE A 22 41.65 -11.91 -30.69
C ILE A 22 41.79 -12.59 -32.07
N THR A 23 40.74 -12.50 -32.90
CA THR A 23 40.87 -12.07 -34.31
C THR A 23 39.59 -11.37 -34.79
N THR A 24 39.79 -10.27 -35.52
CA THR A 24 38.82 -9.31 -36.05
C THR A 24 38.42 -9.70 -37.47
N GLU A 25 37.13 -9.69 -37.81
CA GLU A 25 36.69 -9.54 -39.20
C GLU A 25 35.34 -8.83 -39.32
N SER A 26 35.38 -7.78 -40.14
CA SER A 26 34.31 -6.87 -40.51
C SER A 26 33.48 -7.48 -41.64
N GLY A 27 32.16 -7.43 -41.51
CA GLY A 27 31.24 -7.80 -42.59
C GLY A 27 29.81 -7.39 -42.22
N ILE A 28 29.35 -6.28 -42.79
CA ILE A 28 27.95 -5.85 -42.74
C ILE A 28 27.19 -6.64 -43.81
N PRO A 29 26.06 -7.27 -43.45
CA PRO A 29 24.93 -7.34 -44.36
C PRO A 29 23.67 -6.79 -43.68
N THR A 30 23.08 -5.77 -44.30
CA THR A 30 21.71 -5.32 -44.05
C THR A 30 20.71 -6.38 -44.50
N PRO A 31 19.72 -6.75 -43.68
CA PRO A 31 18.47 -7.31 -44.16
C PRO A 31 17.41 -6.20 -44.20
N VAL A 32 16.96 -5.87 -45.40
CA VAL A 32 15.75 -5.06 -45.64
C VAL A 32 14.55 -5.95 -45.37
N THR A 33 13.87 -5.77 -44.23
CA THR A 33 12.55 -6.39 -44.01
C THR A 33 11.64 -5.48 -43.17
N SER A 34 10.77 -4.77 -43.89
CA SER A 34 9.37 -4.44 -43.56
C SER A 34 9.02 -4.10 -42.11
N VAL A 35 8.78 -2.82 -41.86
CA VAL A 35 8.07 -2.32 -40.67
C VAL A 35 6.64 -2.89 -40.69
N PRO A 36 6.21 -3.69 -39.69
CA PRO A 36 4.80 -3.92 -39.48
C PRO A 36 4.24 -2.72 -38.72
N THR A 37 3.31 -1.99 -39.33
CA THR A 37 2.40 -1.10 -38.61
C THR A 37 1.54 -1.97 -37.70
N ILE A 38 1.92 -2.10 -36.43
CA ILE A 38 1.06 -2.68 -35.40
C ILE A 38 0.07 -1.60 -34.99
N SER A 39 -0.93 -1.38 -35.84
CA SER A 39 -2.26 -1.01 -35.40
C SER A 39 -2.99 -2.30 -35.08
N ASP A 40 -2.61 -2.93 -33.96
CA ASP A 40 -3.44 -3.97 -33.37
C ASP A 40 -3.67 -3.62 -31.91
N ILE A 41 -4.95 -3.36 -31.68
CA ILE A 41 -5.58 -3.02 -30.43
C ILE A 41 -5.32 -4.18 -29.48
N GLY A 42 -4.32 -4.04 -28.61
CA GLY A 42 -4.22 -4.90 -27.44
C GLY A 42 -5.56 -4.83 -26.69
N PRO A 43 -6.10 -5.95 -26.16
CA PRO A 43 -7.25 -5.85 -25.30
C PRO A 43 -6.83 -4.93 -24.16
N LEU A 44 -7.48 -3.76 -24.07
CA LEU A 44 -7.49 -2.95 -22.87
C LEU A 44 -7.76 -3.93 -21.75
N ILE A 45 -6.75 -4.24 -20.94
CA ILE A 45 -6.89 -5.04 -19.74
C ILE A 45 -7.90 -4.25 -18.91
N GLN A 46 -9.17 -4.63 -19.02
CA GLN A 46 -10.20 -4.10 -18.16
C GLN A 46 -9.74 -4.47 -16.75
N PRO A 47 -9.64 -3.53 -15.82
CA PRO A 47 -9.34 -3.86 -14.43
C PRO A 47 -10.31 -4.96 -13.99
N PRO A 48 -9.87 -5.94 -13.17
CA PRO A 48 -10.71 -7.08 -12.76
C PRO A 48 -12.08 -6.57 -12.34
N ALA A 49 -13.17 -7.19 -12.85
CA ALA A 49 -14.53 -6.71 -12.66
C ALA A 49 -14.79 -6.43 -11.18
N ARG A 50 -14.84 -5.15 -10.81
CA ARG A 50 -14.95 -4.75 -9.41
C ARG A 50 -16.38 -4.96 -8.96
N ASP A 51 -16.50 -5.56 -7.79
CA ASP A 51 -17.75 -6.14 -7.30
C ASP A 51 -18.78 -5.03 -7.02
N GLU A 52 -19.99 -5.15 -7.56
CA GLU A 52 -21.10 -4.24 -7.23
C GLU A 52 -21.45 -4.32 -5.73
N GLY A 53 -21.16 -5.46 -5.08
CA GLY A 53 -21.23 -5.58 -3.62
C GLY A 53 -20.23 -4.67 -2.91
N GLU A 54 -18.97 -4.62 -3.35
CA GLU A 54 -17.93 -3.73 -2.80
C GLU A 54 -18.33 -2.25 -2.97
N LYS A 55 -18.82 -1.88 -4.15
CA LYS A 55 -19.33 -0.54 -4.41
C LYS A 55 -20.48 -0.14 -3.49
N ALA A 56 -21.42 -1.04 -3.25
CA ALA A 56 -22.55 -0.80 -2.35
C ALA A 56 -22.08 -0.57 -0.91
N LEU A 57 -21.06 -1.30 -0.44
CA LEU A 57 -20.48 -1.10 0.89
C LEU A 57 -19.71 0.21 1.00
N LEU A 58 -18.99 0.62 -0.06
CA LEU A 58 -18.33 1.93 -0.11
C LEU A 58 -19.35 3.07 -0.08
N GLN A 59 -20.45 2.95 -0.82
CA GLN A 59 -21.51 3.95 -0.77
C GLN A 59 -22.15 3.99 0.62
N ALA A 60 -22.42 2.81 1.21
CA ALA A 60 -22.95 2.72 2.56
C ALA A 60 -22.05 3.41 3.60
N PHE A 61 -20.73 3.34 3.46
CA PHE A 61 -19.79 4.09 4.31
C PHE A 61 -20.02 5.60 4.23
N PHE A 62 -20.14 6.16 3.03
CA PHE A 62 -20.34 7.61 2.85
C PHE A 62 -21.73 8.09 3.26
N ASP A 63 -22.71 7.18 3.30
CA ASP A 63 -24.07 7.47 3.76
C ASP A 63 -24.21 7.41 5.29
N LEU A 64 -23.17 6.95 6.02
CA LEU A 64 -23.16 6.97 7.49
C LEU A 64 -23.16 8.41 8.01
N LYS A 65 -23.97 8.68 9.05
CA LYS A 65 -23.98 9.99 9.73
C LYS A 65 -22.59 10.38 10.28
N ASP A 66 -21.82 9.37 10.67
CA ASP A 66 -20.48 9.51 11.23
C ASP A 66 -19.37 9.58 10.18
N ALA A 67 -19.69 9.52 8.87
CA ALA A 67 -18.69 9.69 7.80
C ALA A 67 -17.95 11.04 7.90
N THR A 68 -18.59 12.04 8.53
CA THR A 68 -18.00 13.34 8.87
C THR A 68 -16.79 13.24 9.80
N LYS A 69 -16.62 12.15 10.57
CA LYS A 69 -15.40 11.88 11.35
C LYS A 69 -14.17 11.66 10.44
N CYS A 70 -14.40 11.30 9.18
CA CYS A 70 -13.36 11.03 8.18
C CYS A 70 -13.36 12.06 7.05
N ILE A 71 -13.30 13.36 7.38
CA ILE A 71 -13.26 14.46 6.39
C ILE A 71 -12.13 14.35 5.36
N PHE A 72 -11.09 13.58 5.67
CA PHE A 72 -9.97 13.32 4.77
C PHE A 72 -10.33 12.37 3.60
N LEU A 73 -11.52 11.77 3.61
CA LEU A 73 -12.05 10.92 2.55
C LEU A 73 -13.15 11.66 1.78
N HIS A 74 -12.84 12.02 0.54
CA HIS A 74 -13.80 12.66 -0.36
C HIS A 74 -14.49 11.61 -1.23
N ALA A 75 -15.80 11.45 -1.10
CA ALA A 75 -16.56 10.39 -1.76
C ALA A 75 -16.37 10.34 -3.28
N PRO A 76 -16.50 11.45 -4.04
CA PRO A 76 -16.25 11.44 -5.49
C PRO A 76 -14.84 10.96 -5.85
N THR A 77 -13.82 11.37 -5.09
CA THR A 77 -12.42 10.97 -5.33
C THR A 77 -12.25 9.49 -5.06
N ILE A 78 -12.70 9.00 -3.90
CA ILE A 78 -12.59 7.59 -3.54
C ILE A 78 -13.34 6.72 -4.55
N MET A 79 -14.55 7.09 -4.97
CA MET A 79 -15.32 6.29 -5.94
C MET A 79 -14.68 6.29 -7.34
N ALA A 80 -14.03 7.38 -7.75
CA ALA A 80 -13.30 7.45 -9.01
C ALA A 80 -11.98 6.64 -8.98
N GLU A 81 -11.21 6.77 -7.90
CA GLU A 81 -9.99 5.99 -7.66
C GLU A 81 -10.29 4.51 -7.53
N TRP A 82 -11.39 4.19 -6.84
CA TRP A 82 -12.00 2.88 -6.83
C TRP A 82 -12.17 2.53 -8.31
N LYS A 83 -13.12 3.11 -9.05
CA LYS A 83 -13.44 2.71 -10.44
C LYS A 83 -12.22 2.40 -11.34
N ARG A 84 -11.14 3.17 -11.19
CA ARG A 84 -9.88 3.03 -11.93
C ARG A 84 -8.94 1.92 -11.45
N GLY A 85 -9.14 1.36 -10.26
CA GLY A 85 -8.27 0.36 -9.62
C GLY A 85 -7.06 0.96 -8.90
N GLY A 86 -7.09 2.26 -8.61
CA GLY A 86 -5.97 2.99 -7.99
C GLY A 86 -6.02 3.02 -6.46
N LEU A 87 -7.11 2.57 -5.84
CA LEU A 87 -7.19 2.51 -4.38
C LEU A 87 -6.37 1.34 -3.83
N ASP A 88 -5.68 1.64 -2.73
CA ASP A 88 -5.05 0.64 -1.90
C ASP A 88 -6.07 -0.42 -1.41
N PRO A 89 -5.81 -1.73 -1.58
CA PRO A 89 -6.74 -2.78 -1.18
C PRO A 89 -7.09 -2.79 0.31
N VAL A 90 -6.15 -2.39 1.17
CA VAL A 90 -6.36 -2.31 2.62
C VAL A 90 -7.32 -1.16 2.95
N LEU A 91 -7.18 -0.03 2.25
CA LEU A 91 -8.12 1.08 2.36
C LEU A 91 -9.53 0.67 1.88
N VAL A 92 -9.65 -0.03 0.74
CA VAL A 92 -10.96 -0.52 0.27
C VAL A 92 -11.59 -1.46 1.29
N LYS A 93 -10.82 -2.41 1.84
CA LYS A 93 -11.31 -3.38 2.82
C LYS A 93 -11.79 -2.72 4.11
N THR A 94 -11.08 -1.72 4.62
CA THR A 94 -11.48 -0.98 5.84
C THR A 94 -12.71 -0.11 5.61
N LEU A 95 -12.83 0.55 4.44
CA LEU A 95 -14.05 1.29 4.07
C LEU A 95 -15.26 0.36 3.96
N CYS A 96 -15.12 -0.79 3.30
CA CYS A 96 -16.19 -1.78 3.17
C CYS A 96 -16.59 -2.37 4.52
N ALA A 97 -15.63 -2.65 5.40
CA ALA A 97 -15.89 -3.12 6.76
C ALA A 97 -16.68 -2.08 7.56
N THR A 98 -16.32 -0.80 7.44
CA THR A 98 -17.02 0.29 8.13
C THR A 98 -18.44 0.46 7.59
N GLY A 99 -18.61 0.47 6.26
CA GLY A 99 -19.93 0.55 5.62
C GLY A 99 -20.84 -0.63 5.98
N LEU A 100 -20.29 -1.84 6.05
CA LEU A 100 -21.02 -3.02 6.51
C LEU A 100 -21.41 -2.89 7.99
N GLY A 101 -20.47 -2.47 8.85
CA GLY A 101 -20.64 -2.34 10.30
C GLY A 101 -21.64 -1.27 10.74
N GLY A 102 -21.70 -0.14 10.03
CA GLY A 102 -22.61 0.97 10.33
C GLY A 102 -24.02 0.82 9.75
N GLY A 103 -24.23 -0.15 8.86
CA GLY A 103 -25.54 -0.46 8.28
C GLY A 103 -26.40 -1.38 9.17
N ASN A 104 -27.43 -1.99 8.57
CA ASN A 104 -28.31 -2.94 9.27
C ASN A 104 -27.63 -4.32 9.41
N CYS A 105 -26.60 -4.38 10.26
CA CYS A 105 -25.69 -5.50 10.44
C CYS A 105 -26.40 -6.78 10.96
N LYS A 106 -26.19 -7.92 10.30
CA LYS A 106 -26.59 -9.24 10.80
C LYS A 106 -25.51 -9.81 11.73
N ALA A 107 -25.85 -10.84 12.51
CA ALA A 107 -24.90 -11.46 13.45
C ALA A 107 -23.60 -11.94 12.76
N GLY A 108 -23.69 -12.49 11.55
CA GLY A 108 -22.51 -12.92 10.76
C GLY A 108 -21.68 -11.76 10.20
N ASP A 109 -22.28 -10.57 10.05
CA ASP A 109 -21.57 -9.40 9.52
C ASP A 109 -20.60 -8.83 10.55
N ARG A 110 -20.91 -8.92 11.86
CA ARG A 110 -20.03 -8.43 12.93
C ARG A 110 -18.69 -9.16 12.97
N GLU A 111 -18.71 -10.49 12.91
CA GLU A 111 -17.47 -11.29 12.87
C GLU A 111 -16.69 -11.01 11.58
N ARG A 112 -17.40 -10.87 10.45
CA ARG A 112 -16.78 -10.52 9.18
C ARG A 112 -16.08 -9.17 9.25
N VAL A 113 -16.73 -8.15 9.80
CA VAL A 113 -16.16 -6.81 10.03
C VAL A 113 -14.92 -6.91 10.92
N ALA A 114 -14.99 -7.62 12.03
CA ALA A 114 -13.86 -7.82 12.93
C ALA A 114 -12.68 -8.51 12.23
N SER A 115 -12.95 -9.55 11.43
CA SER A 115 -11.92 -10.23 10.64
C SER A 115 -11.25 -9.31 9.62
N TRP A 116 -12.04 -8.47 8.95
CA TRP A 116 -11.53 -7.54 7.96
C TRP A 116 -10.66 -6.46 8.58
N PHE A 117 -11.04 -5.91 9.74
CA PHE A 117 -10.19 -4.96 10.47
C PHE A 117 -8.90 -5.60 10.96
N ARG A 118 -8.95 -6.84 11.46
CA ARG A 118 -7.77 -7.59 11.91
C ARG A 118 -6.79 -7.84 10.76
N ASP A 119 -7.28 -8.31 9.62
CA ASP A 119 -6.45 -8.56 8.43
C ASP A 119 -5.84 -7.26 7.91
N SER A 120 -6.63 -6.20 7.84
CA SER A 120 -6.16 -4.89 7.37
C SER A 120 -5.11 -4.32 8.29
N GLN A 121 -5.28 -4.45 9.62
CA GLN A 121 -4.27 -4.03 10.59
C GLN A 121 -2.96 -4.78 10.40
N ALA A 122 -3.02 -6.11 10.26
CA ALA A 122 -1.82 -6.92 10.00
C ALA A 122 -1.12 -6.49 8.71
N ALA A 123 -1.87 -6.20 7.64
CA ALA A 123 -1.33 -5.72 6.38
C ALA A 123 -0.63 -4.36 6.51
N VAL A 124 -1.23 -3.38 7.19
CA VAL A 124 -0.59 -2.07 7.44
C VAL A 124 0.69 -2.24 8.25
N LEU A 125 0.64 -3.00 9.35
CA LEU A 125 1.78 -3.17 10.25
C LEU A 125 2.93 -3.97 9.61
N SER A 126 2.65 -4.81 8.62
CA SER A 126 3.68 -5.54 7.86
C SER A 126 4.47 -4.65 6.89
N CYS A 127 3.94 -3.47 6.55
CA CYS A 127 4.52 -2.57 5.54
C CYS A 127 4.98 -1.22 6.11
N LEU A 128 5.31 -1.16 7.42
CA LEU A 128 5.77 0.08 8.08
C LEU A 128 7.07 0.70 7.53
N GLY A 129 7.75 0.06 6.58
CA GLY A 129 8.90 0.63 5.87
C GLY A 129 8.53 1.43 4.62
N THR A 130 7.37 1.19 4.03
CA THR A 130 6.96 1.72 2.71
C THR A 130 5.54 2.25 2.77
N LEU A 131 5.33 3.28 3.58
CA LEU A 131 3.98 3.75 3.89
C LEU A 131 3.45 4.77 2.90
N SER A 132 2.21 4.56 2.48
CA SER A 132 1.44 5.46 1.64
C SER A 132 0.44 6.27 2.46
N LEU A 133 -0.07 7.37 1.88
CA LEU A 133 -1.18 8.12 2.45
C LEU A 133 -2.41 7.21 2.65
N SER A 134 -2.69 6.30 1.73
CA SER A 134 -3.82 5.38 1.81
C SER A 134 -3.72 4.41 2.99
N GLN A 135 -2.51 3.94 3.32
CA GLN A 135 -2.28 3.11 4.50
C GLN A 135 -2.50 3.90 5.80
N LEU A 136 -2.11 5.17 5.85
CA LEU A 136 -2.44 6.04 6.98
C LEU A 136 -3.95 6.25 7.10
N GLN A 137 -4.66 6.49 6.00
CA GLN A 137 -6.12 6.60 5.98
C GLN A 137 -6.80 5.32 6.51
N ALA A 138 -6.34 4.14 6.06
CA ALA A 138 -6.82 2.86 6.55
C ALA A 138 -6.54 2.66 8.05
N LEU A 139 -5.36 3.07 8.52
CA LEU A 139 -4.99 3.00 9.93
C LEU A 139 -5.89 3.86 10.81
N VAL A 140 -6.25 5.07 10.35
CA VAL A 140 -7.21 5.92 11.06
C VAL A 140 -8.57 5.23 11.19
N LEU A 141 -9.07 4.58 10.13
CA LEU A 141 -10.32 3.80 10.19
C LEU A 141 -10.22 2.63 11.19
N ILE A 142 -9.09 1.92 11.23
CA ILE A 142 -8.83 0.84 12.21
C ILE A 142 -8.83 1.39 13.65
N ILE A 143 -8.21 2.55 13.89
CA ILE A 143 -8.21 3.21 15.21
C ILE A 143 -9.64 3.54 15.64
N HIS A 144 -10.45 4.12 14.75
CA HIS A 144 -11.86 4.39 15.03
C HIS A 144 -12.62 3.12 15.37
N TYR A 145 -12.44 2.04 14.60
CA TYR A 145 -13.06 0.76 14.89
C TYR A 145 -12.73 0.27 16.31
N HIS A 146 -11.47 0.29 16.72
CA HIS A 146 -11.07 -0.12 18.08
C HIS A 146 -11.66 0.79 19.15
N TYR A 147 -11.68 2.10 18.91
CA TYR A 147 -12.26 3.06 19.84
C TYR A 147 -13.75 2.81 20.07
N GLU A 148 -14.53 2.63 19.01
CA GLU A 148 -15.98 2.37 19.07
C GLU A 148 -16.31 1.00 19.71
N ASN A 149 -15.39 0.03 19.64
CA ASN A 149 -15.53 -1.28 20.30
C ASN A 149 -14.96 -1.32 21.72
N GLY A 150 -14.48 -0.19 22.27
CA GLY A 150 -13.93 -0.11 23.63
C GLY A 150 -12.50 -0.66 23.79
N ASN A 151 -11.83 -1.04 22.69
CA ASN A 151 -10.45 -1.51 22.67
C ASN A 151 -9.47 -0.34 22.72
N THR A 152 -9.57 0.49 23.77
CA THR A 152 -8.90 1.80 23.83
C THR A 152 -7.37 1.69 23.84
N VAL A 153 -6.80 0.70 24.53
CA VAL A 153 -5.33 0.49 24.57
C VAL A 153 -4.78 0.27 23.16
N GLU A 154 -5.45 -0.57 22.37
CA GLU A 154 -5.05 -0.85 20.99
C GLU A 154 -5.18 0.40 20.11
N ALA A 155 -6.30 1.12 20.25
CA ALA A 155 -6.51 2.38 19.53
C ALA A 155 -5.41 3.41 19.84
N TRP A 156 -4.99 3.56 21.10
CA TRP A 156 -3.91 4.47 21.50
C TRP A 156 -2.54 4.05 20.95
N ASN A 157 -2.23 2.76 20.95
CA ASN A 157 -0.98 2.25 20.38
C ASN A 157 -0.92 2.53 18.87
N LEU A 158 -2.00 2.25 18.15
CA LEU A 158 -2.10 2.52 16.72
C LEU A 158 -2.10 4.02 16.41
N LEU A 159 -2.68 4.85 17.29
CA LEU A 159 -2.65 6.31 17.14
C LEU A 159 -1.21 6.85 17.20
N ALA A 160 -0.37 6.32 18.08
CA ALA A 160 1.06 6.69 18.12
C ALA A 160 1.77 6.34 16.81
N VAL A 161 1.46 5.18 16.22
CA VAL A 161 1.95 4.80 14.89
C VAL A 161 1.45 5.79 13.84
N ALA A 162 0.14 6.04 13.76
CA ALA A 162 -0.46 6.97 12.81
C ALA A 162 0.13 8.38 12.89
N ALA A 163 0.38 8.90 14.09
CA ALA A 163 1.00 10.20 14.30
C ALA A 163 2.42 10.25 13.71
N ARG A 164 3.23 9.21 13.94
CA ARG A 164 4.56 9.08 13.34
C ARG A 164 4.49 9.03 11.82
N LEU A 165 3.53 8.29 11.26
CA LEU A 165 3.33 8.21 9.82
C LEU A 165 2.97 9.56 9.20
N ALA A 166 2.05 10.30 9.82
CA ALA A 166 1.64 11.62 9.37
C ALA A 166 2.83 12.59 9.34
N PHE A 167 3.69 12.52 10.35
CA PHE A 167 4.94 13.29 10.41
C PHE A 167 5.92 12.91 9.29
N THR A 168 6.14 11.61 9.07
CA THR A 168 7.01 11.12 7.99
C THR A 168 6.50 11.53 6.61
N LEU A 169 5.19 11.51 6.40
CA LEU A 169 4.53 11.98 5.18
C LEU A 169 4.49 13.52 5.06
N LYS A 170 5.02 14.25 6.06
CA LYS A 170 5.06 15.71 6.13
C LYS A 170 3.68 16.37 5.99
N LEU A 171 2.61 15.67 6.40
CA LEU A 171 1.24 16.21 6.36
C LEU A 171 1.05 17.42 7.28
N ASN A 172 1.97 17.60 8.24
CA ASN A 172 2.03 18.71 9.17
C ASN A 172 2.67 19.99 8.59
N HIS A 173 3.17 19.98 7.35
CA HIS A 173 3.74 21.17 6.73
C HIS A 173 2.68 21.89 5.91
N GLU A 174 2.35 23.12 6.30
CA GLU A 174 1.54 24.01 5.48
C GLU A 174 2.30 24.34 4.19
N ARG A 175 1.62 24.25 3.02
CA ARG A 175 2.23 24.70 1.76
C ARG A 175 2.44 26.20 1.85
N SER A 176 3.69 26.64 1.88
CA SER A 176 4.11 28.04 1.85
C SER A 176 3.90 28.66 0.46
N THR A 177 2.68 28.64 -0.06
CA THR A 177 2.32 29.34 -1.30
C THR A 177 1.32 30.44 -1.01
N HIS A 178 1.67 31.33 -0.09
CA HIS A 178 1.23 32.70 -0.17
C HIS A 178 2.33 33.47 -0.89
N ASN A 179 2.22 33.61 -2.22
CA ASN A 179 2.73 34.82 -2.84
C ASN A 179 1.69 35.89 -2.53
N PRO A 180 1.95 36.85 -1.64
CA PRO A 180 1.10 38.02 -1.57
C PRO A 180 1.22 38.69 -2.94
N ILE A 181 0.08 38.87 -3.61
CA ILE A 181 -0.01 39.61 -4.86
C ILE A 181 0.41 41.04 -4.49
N ALA A 182 1.62 41.42 -4.91
CA ALA A 182 2.15 42.78 -4.82
C ALA A 182 1.64 43.63 -5.99
#